data_AF-A0A7J9X7N2-F1
#
_entry.id   AF-A0A7J9X7N2-F1
#
_cell.length_a   1.000
_cell.length_b   1.000
_cell.length_c   1.000
_cell.angle_alpha   90.00
_cell.angle_beta   90.00
_cell.angle_gamma   90.00
#
_symmetry.space_group_name_H-M   'P 1'
#
loop_
_entity.id
_entity.type
_entity.pdbx_description
1 polymer ?
#
loop_
_entity_poly.entity_id
_entity_poly.type
_entity_poly.pdbx_seq_one_letter_code
_entity_poly.pdbx_strand_id
1 'polypeptide(L)'
;MSGASHGASATLGEGHEKVTPDPPEPDKRDRRSRSATAFRHREHHPLPDGEVLMTQSGTLAHDGRSKFGAADADGFAPSDAVGVVVLKRLADAVADGDRIRAVIEGSAVGNDGRTGGSLLTPSVAGQTEVLRWAYEDAGVSPADADFVEAHGVGSPTLDPVEFTGLGEVLGVGRPPDRPCLVGSVKTNVGHAEAAGGIAGLLKAVLYLEHGQVPASLHFDTPNPAIAWDELPLVVPTTLQELPDRGRPAVAGVSGQGASSLNAHLVLRQGHTPARRPDADGETYVLPLSARSPAALDALVQAYVEYLGPDGQGNGFALRDIFTARRPAASTTAAGWRWWAVRTRT
;
A
#
# COMPACT_ATOMS: atom_id res chain seq x y z
N MET A 1 6.67 -8.59 -38.28
CA MET A 1 7.40 -7.98 -37.16
C MET A 1 6.46 -6.98 -36.51
N SER A 2 5.73 -7.42 -35.49
CA SER A 2 4.71 -6.62 -34.79
C SER A 2 5.32 -6.15 -33.49
N GLY A 3 5.72 -4.88 -33.43
CA GLY A 3 6.26 -4.27 -32.21
C GLY A 3 5.16 -4.13 -31.17
N ALA A 4 5.31 -4.82 -30.04
CA ALA A 4 4.50 -4.62 -28.86
C ALA A 4 4.77 -3.20 -28.32
N SER A 5 3.75 -2.35 -28.33
CA SER A 5 3.81 -1.03 -27.69
C SER A 5 3.99 -1.21 -26.19
N HIS A 6 5.02 -0.59 -25.62
CA HIS A 6 5.35 -0.64 -24.20
C HIS A 6 4.22 0.00 -23.37
N GLY A 7 3.93 -0.57 -22.20
CA GLY A 7 2.89 -0.10 -21.29
C GLY A 7 3.13 1.33 -20.79
N ALA A 8 2.05 2.05 -20.51
CA ALA A 8 2.14 3.37 -19.89
C ALA A 8 2.64 3.26 -18.44
N SER A 9 3.58 4.12 -18.06
CA SER A 9 4.05 4.30 -16.68
C SER A 9 3.40 5.57 -16.12
N ALA A 10 2.78 5.48 -14.95
CA ALA A 10 2.24 6.64 -14.22
C ALA A 10 2.65 6.55 -12.74
N THR A 11 3.14 7.67 -12.21
CA THR A 11 3.61 7.85 -10.83
C THR A 11 2.57 8.68 -10.06
N LEU A 12 1.97 8.13 -9.02
CA LEU A 12 1.33 8.87 -7.91
C LEU A 12 2.42 9.48 -7.00
N GLY A 13 2.84 10.73 -7.24
CA GLY A 13 3.73 11.47 -6.35
C GLY A 13 3.02 12.68 -5.75
N GLU A 14 3.16 12.90 -4.44
CA GLU A 14 2.60 14.05 -3.70
C GLU A 14 3.46 15.35 -3.82
N GLY A 15 4.48 15.37 -4.69
CA GLY A 15 5.42 16.48 -4.86
C GLY A 15 5.39 17.14 -6.24
N HIS A 16 5.77 18.42 -6.30
CA HIS A 16 5.77 19.33 -7.46
C HIS A 16 6.12 18.67 -8.81
N GLU A 17 5.12 18.43 -9.65
CA GLU A 17 5.33 18.19 -11.08
C GLU A 17 4.32 18.98 -11.91
N LYS A 18 4.79 19.59 -13.00
CA LYS A 18 3.94 20.25 -14.00
C LYS A 18 3.09 19.18 -14.69
N VAL A 19 1.84 19.05 -14.29
CA VAL A 19 0.83 18.33 -15.07
C VAL A 19 0.44 19.22 -16.24
N THR A 20 0.80 18.81 -17.46
CA THR A 20 0.07 19.25 -18.66
C THR A 20 -1.17 18.36 -18.75
N PRO A 21 -2.39 18.93 -18.76
CA PRO A 21 -3.60 18.13 -18.85
C PRO A 21 -3.72 17.63 -20.30
N ASP A 22 -3.38 16.36 -20.53
CA ASP A 22 -3.94 15.67 -21.68
C ASP A 22 -5.42 15.37 -21.40
N PRO A 23 -6.32 15.55 -22.39
CA PRO A 23 -7.73 15.28 -22.21
C PRO A 23 -7.97 13.81 -21.87
N PRO A 24 -9.08 13.48 -21.18
CA PRO A 24 -9.39 12.10 -20.81
C PRO A 24 -9.62 11.28 -22.09
N GLU A 25 -8.65 10.44 -22.46
CA GLU A 25 -8.85 9.42 -23.48
C GLU A 25 -9.73 8.30 -22.90
N PRO A 26 -10.90 8.03 -23.48
CA PRO A 26 -11.61 6.80 -23.19
C PRO A 26 -10.81 5.65 -23.81
N ASP A 27 -10.66 4.55 -23.09
CA ASP A 27 -10.08 3.27 -23.56
C ASP A 27 -8.57 3.01 -23.32
N LYS A 28 -8.13 3.05 -22.06
CA LYS A 28 -6.89 2.38 -21.62
C LYS A 28 -7.11 0.98 -21.00
N ARG A 29 -8.34 0.46 -21.00
CA ARG A 29 -8.67 -0.82 -20.32
C ARG A 29 -8.19 -2.07 -21.08
N ASP A 30 -7.92 -1.97 -22.40
CA ASP A 30 -7.69 -3.14 -23.25
C ASP A 30 -6.22 -3.49 -23.61
N ARG A 31 -5.20 -2.85 -23.01
CA ARG A 31 -3.81 -3.28 -23.26
C ARG A 31 -3.39 -4.42 -22.32
N ARG A 32 -2.95 -5.57 -22.86
CA ARG A 32 -2.28 -6.69 -22.15
C ARG A 32 -0.93 -6.26 -21.54
N SER A 33 -0.90 -5.23 -20.71
CA SER A 33 0.31 -4.69 -20.11
C SER A 33 0.37 -5.03 -18.62
N ARG A 34 1.42 -5.76 -18.22
CA ARG A 34 1.90 -5.72 -16.84
C ARG A 34 2.56 -4.36 -16.64
N SER A 35 2.21 -3.63 -15.59
CA SER A 35 2.87 -2.38 -15.22
C SER A 35 3.52 -2.54 -13.85
N ALA A 36 4.82 -2.31 -13.77
CA ALA A 36 5.52 -2.15 -12.51
C ALA A 36 5.67 -0.65 -12.26
N THR A 37 5.15 -0.16 -11.14
CA THR A 37 5.30 1.24 -10.76
C THR A 37 6.17 1.29 -9.51
N ALA A 38 7.28 2.02 -9.62
CA ALA A 38 8.22 2.25 -8.54
C ALA A 38 8.10 3.69 -8.05
N PHE A 39 7.97 3.83 -6.73
CA PHE A 39 7.95 5.10 -6.03
C PHE A 39 9.20 5.18 -5.18
N ARG A 40 9.95 6.27 -5.33
CA ARG A 40 11.14 6.51 -4.54
C ARG A 40 11.13 7.94 -4.09
N HIS A 41 11.25 8.12 -2.78
CA HIS A 41 11.62 9.37 -2.17
C HIS A 41 12.88 9.13 -1.33
N ARG A 42 13.87 10.01 -1.48
CA ARG A 42 15.08 10.00 -0.67
C ARG A 42 15.55 11.43 -0.46
N GLU A 43 15.54 11.89 0.77
CA GLU A 43 16.18 13.13 1.19
C GLU A 43 17.71 12.92 1.24
N HIS A 44 18.34 12.93 0.08
CA HIS A 44 19.76 13.25 -0.02
C HIS A 44 19.93 14.58 -0.74
N HIS A 45 19.73 15.64 0.02
CA HIS A 45 20.24 16.94 -0.36
C HIS A 45 21.68 17.11 0.17
N PRO A 46 22.64 17.56 -0.65
CA PRO A 46 23.98 17.92 -0.17
C PRO A 46 23.99 19.20 0.70
N LEU A 47 22.85 19.89 0.85
CA LEU A 47 22.66 21.10 1.67
C LEU A 47 21.26 21.07 2.33
N PRO A 48 21.09 21.50 3.59
CA PRO A 48 19.86 21.31 4.37
C PRO A 48 18.67 22.20 3.95
N ASP A 49 18.64 22.72 2.72
CA ASP A 49 17.71 23.75 2.29
C ASP A 49 16.23 23.30 2.35
N GLY A 50 15.96 22.01 2.07
CA GLY A 50 14.62 21.43 2.20
C GLY A 50 14.13 21.37 3.64
N GLU A 51 14.94 20.80 4.54
CA GLU A 51 14.66 20.71 5.97
C GLU A 51 14.49 22.09 6.62
N VAL A 52 15.30 23.07 6.19
CA VAL A 52 15.19 24.47 6.63
C VAL A 52 13.86 25.07 6.19
N LEU A 53 13.43 24.86 4.94
CA LEU A 53 12.14 25.34 4.46
C LEU A 53 10.97 24.71 5.22
N MET A 54 11.01 23.40 5.45
CA MET A 54 9.97 22.68 6.21
C MET A 54 9.89 23.21 7.65
N THR A 55 11.04 23.39 8.29
CA THR A 55 11.12 24.01 9.63
C THR A 55 10.54 25.41 9.64
N GLN A 56 10.90 26.25 8.66
CA GLN A 56 10.40 27.63 8.56
C GLN A 56 8.90 27.70 8.26
N SER A 57 8.36 26.70 7.57
CA SER A 57 6.92 26.59 7.28
C SER A 57 6.10 26.13 8.49
N GLY A 58 6.74 25.65 9.56
CA GLY A 58 6.07 25.13 10.76
C GLY A 58 5.34 23.81 10.54
N THR A 59 5.76 23.01 9.56
CA THR A 59 5.10 21.73 9.20
C THR A 59 5.72 20.51 9.89
N LEU A 60 6.93 20.64 10.43
CA LEU A 60 7.62 19.57 11.15
C LEU A 60 7.18 19.51 12.61
N ALA A 61 6.90 18.29 13.08
CA ALA A 61 6.64 18.02 14.49
C ALA A 61 7.90 18.27 15.33
N HIS A 62 7.75 18.91 16.49
CA HIS A 62 8.89 19.28 17.33
C HIS A 62 9.65 18.08 17.89
N ASP A 63 8.94 16.98 18.14
CA ASP A 63 9.51 15.73 18.65
C ASP A 63 9.81 14.70 17.54
N GLY A 64 9.64 15.10 16.27
CA GLY A 64 9.89 14.24 15.12
C GLY A 64 8.93 13.06 15.03
N ARG A 65 7.66 13.24 15.42
CA ARG A 65 6.62 12.21 15.35
C ARG A 65 5.35 12.72 14.69
N SER A 66 4.84 11.98 13.72
CA SER A 66 3.52 12.22 13.15
C SER A 66 2.45 11.66 14.10
N LYS A 67 1.62 12.51 14.69
CA LYS A 67 0.66 12.17 15.75
C LYS A 67 -0.78 12.24 15.25
N PHE A 68 -1.12 11.39 14.28
CA PHE A 68 -2.39 11.46 13.55
C PHE A 68 -3.62 11.40 14.47
N GLY A 69 -4.44 12.45 14.44
CA GLY A 69 -5.67 12.58 15.23
C GLY A 69 -5.46 12.88 16.71
N ALA A 70 -4.22 12.98 17.20
CA ALA A 70 -3.94 13.25 18.60
C ALA A 70 -4.09 14.74 18.96
N ALA A 71 -4.37 15.04 20.22
CA ALA A 71 -4.54 16.41 20.72
C ALA A 71 -3.24 17.23 20.69
N ASP A 72 -2.09 16.57 20.77
CA ASP A 72 -0.75 17.16 20.73
C ASP A 72 -0.10 17.04 19.34
N ALA A 73 -0.90 16.79 18.30
CA ALA A 73 -0.50 16.85 16.90
C ALA A 73 0.01 18.26 16.54
N ASP A 74 1.25 18.34 16.07
CA ASP A 74 1.96 19.60 15.80
C ASP A 74 2.72 19.60 14.45
N GLY A 75 2.50 18.59 13.60
CA GLY A 75 3.20 18.42 12.33
C GLY A 75 3.58 16.96 12.07
N PHE A 76 4.53 16.76 11.16
CA PHE A 76 5.00 15.42 10.79
C PHE A 76 6.50 15.22 10.99
N ALA A 77 6.91 13.95 11.01
CA ALA A 77 8.30 13.54 10.94
C ALA A 77 8.71 13.30 9.47
N PRO A 78 9.78 13.90 8.93
CA PRO A 78 10.25 13.59 7.58
C PRO A 78 10.77 12.15 7.50
N SER A 79 10.73 11.55 6.31
CA SER A 79 11.13 10.15 6.12
C SER A 79 11.54 9.82 4.69
N ASP A 80 12.27 8.72 4.54
CA ASP A 80 12.65 8.14 3.26
C ASP A 80 11.88 6.84 3.02
N ALA A 81 11.40 6.65 1.78
CA ALA A 81 10.80 5.37 1.40
C ALA A 81 10.99 5.05 -0.08
N VAL A 82 11.05 3.73 -0.34
CA VAL A 82 10.94 3.17 -1.68
C VAL A 82 9.92 2.04 -1.64
N GLY A 83 8.99 2.06 -2.59
CA GLY A 83 7.96 1.03 -2.72
C GLY A 83 7.70 0.72 -4.18
N VAL A 84 7.48 -0.56 -4.48
CA VAL A 84 7.18 -1.02 -5.83
C VAL A 84 6.02 -1.98 -5.78
N VAL A 85 5.05 -1.77 -6.66
CA VAL A 85 3.94 -2.71 -6.88
C VAL A 85 3.89 -3.10 -8.35
N VAL A 86 3.46 -4.33 -8.60
CA VAL A 86 3.20 -4.84 -9.94
C VAL A 86 1.70 -4.98 -10.09
N LEU A 87 1.15 -4.26 -11.06
CA LEU A 87 -0.27 -4.28 -11.37
C LEU A 87 -0.51 -5.07 -12.64
N LYS A 88 -1.64 -5.77 -12.63
CA LYS A 88 -2.13 -6.57 -13.74
C LYS A 88 -3.64 -6.58 -13.69
N ARG A 89 -4.30 -6.65 -14.85
CA ARG A 89 -5.75 -6.83 -14.91
C ARG A 89 -6.12 -8.14 -14.20
N LEU A 90 -7.16 -8.09 -13.38
CA LEU A 90 -7.58 -9.22 -12.57
C LEU A 90 -7.82 -10.49 -13.40
N ALA A 91 -8.52 -10.36 -14.54
CA ALA A 91 -8.78 -11.48 -15.45
C ALA A 91 -7.48 -12.14 -15.96
N ASP A 92 -6.47 -11.34 -16.31
CA ASP A 92 -5.19 -11.87 -16.77
C ASP A 92 -4.41 -12.48 -15.59
N ALA A 93 -4.45 -11.88 -14.39
CA ALA A 93 -3.81 -12.44 -13.19
C ALA A 93 -4.39 -13.81 -12.83
N VAL A 94 -5.72 -13.96 -12.88
CA VAL A 94 -6.40 -15.23 -12.67
C VAL A 94 -6.04 -16.24 -13.77
N ALA A 95 -6.04 -15.84 -15.04
CA ALA A 95 -5.71 -16.72 -16.16
C ALA A 95 -4.27 -17.26 -16.11
N ASP A 96 -3.31 -16.43 -15.66
CA ASP A 96 -1.91 -16.84 -15.49
C ASP A 96 -1.65 -17.57 -14.16
N GLY A 97 -2.64 -17.64 -13.25
CA GLY A 97 -2.48 -18.22 -11.92
C GLY A 97 -1.57 -17.42 -10.99
N ASP A 98 -1.50 -16.09 -11.19
CA ASP A 98 -0.69 -15.20 -10.36
C ASP A 98 -1.26 -15.12 -8.92
N ARG A 99 -0.37 -14.90 -7.94
CA ARG A 99 -0.80 -14.55 -6.57
C ARG A 99 -1.37 -13.14 -6.56
N ILE A 100 -2.65 -13.01 -6.20
CA ILE A 100 -3.34 -11.72 -6.07
C ILE A 100 -3.33 -11.31 -4.59
N ARG A 101 -2.48 -10.34 -4.26
CA ARG A 101 -2.35 -9.79 -2.88
C ARG A 101 -3.60 -8.98 -2.48
N ALA A 102 -4.08 -8.14 -3.39
CA ALA A 102 -5.28 -7.31 -3.26
C ALA A 102 -5.77 -6.91 -4.67
N VAL A 103 -7.01 -6.41 -4.75
CA VAL A 103 -7.60 -5.87 -5.98
C VAL A 103 -7.88 -4.39 -5.78
N ILE A 104 -7.43 -3.54 -6.70
CA ILE A 104 -7.88 -2.13 -6.78
C ILE A 104 -9.22 -2.16 -7.49
N GLU A 105 -10.31 -1.94 -6.77
CA GLU A 105 -11.67 -1.96 -7.31
C GLU A 105 -12.02 -0.62 -7.98
N GLY A 106 -11.54 0.50 -7.42
CA GLY A 106 -11.74 1.82 -7.99
C GLY A 106 -10.74 2.85 -7.46
N SER A 107 -10.66 3.98 -8.15
CA SER A 107 -9.82 5.10 -7.76
C SER A 107 -10.37 6.44 -8.21
N ALA A 108 -10.00 7.50 -7.50
CA ALA A 108 -10.27 8.85 -7.92
C ALA A 108 -9.12 9.80 -7.55
N VAL A 109 -9.01 10.86 -8.34
CA VAL A 109 -8.15 12.01 -8.06
C VAL A 109 -8.97 13.29 -8.24
N GLY A 110 -8.70 14.29 -7.42
CA GLY A 110 -9.38 15.57 -7.46
C GLY A 110 -8.54 16.68 -6.85
N ASN A 111 -9.13 17.86 -6.71
CA ASN A 111 -8.46 19.02 -6.15
C ASN A 111 -9.43 19.80 -5.26
N ASP A 112 -8.94 20.40 -4.18
CA ASP A 112 -9.79 21.19 -3.29
C ASP A 112 -10.33 22.48 -3.93
N GLY A 113 -9.79 22.88 -5.08
CA GLY A 113 -10.22 24.05 -5.82
C GLY A 113 -9.90 25.33 -5.06
N ARG A 114 -10.81 26.30 -5.11
CA ARG A 114 -10.62 27.59 -4.44
C ARG A 114 -11.05 27.50 -2.98
N THR A 115 -10.10 27.24 -2.09
CA THR A 115 -10.28 27.28 -0.64
C THR A 115 -10.02 28.67 -0.07
N GLY A 116 -10.69 29.00 1.04
CA GLY A 116 -10.61 30.34 1.63
C GLY A 116 -9.33 30.51 2.45
N GLY A 117 -8.30 31.15 1.87
CA GLY A 117 -7.20 31.77 2.64
C GLY A 117 -5.78 31.42 2.23
N SER A 118 -5.52 30.26 1.62
CA SER A 118 -4.18 29.87 1.12
C SER A 118 -4.29 28.70 0.13
N LEU A 119 -3.27 28.53 -0.74
CA LEU A 119 -3.15 27.39 -1.65
C LEU A 119 -3.09 26.03 -0.92
N LEU A 120 -2.70 26.04 0.36
CA LEU A 120 -2.50 24.86 1.20
C LEU A 120 -3.67 24.60 2.16
N THR A 121 -4.72 25.42 2.13
CA THR A 121 -5.88 25.22 3.00
C THR A 121 -6.69 24.03 2.47
N PRO A 122 -6.85 22.94 3.25
CA PRO A 122 -7.57 21.77 2.80
C PRO A 122 -9.09 22.03 2.70
N SER A 123 -9.80 21.19 1.95
CA SER A 123 -11.27 21.26 1.81
C SER A 123 -11.95 19.95 2.16
N VAL A 124 -12.89 19.98 3.12
CA VAL A 124 -13.81 18.86 3.37
C VAL A 124 -14.58 18.51 2.09
N ALA A 125 -15.04 19.52 1.34
CA ALA A 125 -15.79 19.29 0.11
C ALA A 125 -14.94 18.57 -0.95
N GLY A 126 -13.69 19.00 -1.15
CA GLY A 126 -12.78 18.38 -2.13
C GLY A 126 -12.41 16.93 -1.75
N GLN A 127 -12.18 16.67 -0.46
CA GLN A 127 -11.90 15.32 0.03
C GLN A 127 -13.13 14.40 -0.08
N THR A 128 -14.32 14.88 0.30
CA THR A 128 -15.55 14.08 0.22
C THR A 128 -15.95 13.76 -1.22
N GLU A 129 -15.72 14.68 -2.16
CA GLU A 129 -15.96 14.45 -3.58
C GLU A 129 -15.07 13.31 -4.13
N VAL A 130 -13.76 13.36 -3.87
CA VAL A 130 -12.83 12.30 -4.28
C VAL A 130 -13.15 10.96 -3.64
N LEU A 131 -13.51 10.94 -2.35
CA LEU A 131 -13.97 9.73 -1.68
C LEU A 131 -15.21 9.14 -2.38
N ARG A 132 -16.24 9.96 -2.63
CA ARG A 132 -17.48 9.51 -3.31
C ARG A 132 -17.18 8.94 -4.70
N TRP A 133 -16.38 9.63 -5.51
CA TRP A 133 -16.00 9.15 -6.83
C TRP A 133 -15.24 7.83 -6.80
N ALA A 134 -14.31 7.64 -5.85
CA ALA A 134 -13.56 6.39 -5.75
C ALA A 134 -14.46 5.20 -5.37
N TYR A 135 -15.40 5.39 -4.45
CA TYR A 135 -16.38 4.35 -4.08
C TYR A 135 -17.40 4.09 -5.18
N GLU A 136 -17.82 5.12 -5.93
CA GLU A 136 -18.68 4.98 -7.11
C GLU A 136 -18.00 4.20 -8.24
N ASP A 137 -16.75 4.55 -8.57
CA ASP A 137 -15.94 3.84 -9.57
C ASP A 137 -15.71 2.37 -9.17
N ALA A 138 -15.51 2.11 -7.86
CA ALA A 138 -15.38 0.77 -7.32
C ALA A 138 -16.70 -0.04 -7.30
N GLY A 139 -17.86 0.62 -7.42
CA GLY A 139 -19.16 -0.01 -7.20
C GLY A 139 -19.30 -0.59 -5.78
N VAL A 140 -18.66 0.02 -4.78
CA VAL A 140 -18.65 -0.43 -3.39
C VAL A 140 -19.33 0.61 -2.50
N SER A 141 -20.17 0.18 -1.56
CA SER A 141 -20.75 1.10 -0.58
C SER A 141 -19.67 1.65 0.35
N PRO A 142 -19.58 2.98 0.58
CA PRO A 142 -18.69 3.56 1.59
C PRO A 142 -18.88 2.98 3.00
N ALA A 143 -20.11 2.55 3.34
CA ALA A 143 -20.43 1.91 4.61
C ALA A 143 -19.81 0.51 4.76
N ASP A 144 -19.29 -0.07 3.68
CA ASP A 144 -18.59 -1.36 3.67
C ASP A 144 -17.07 -1.22 3.79
N ALA A 145 -16.52 -0.01 3.84
CA ALA A 145 -15.11 0.17 4.17
C ALA A 145 -14.83 -0.33 5.60
N ASP A 146 -13.93 -1.29 5.75
CA ASP A 146 -13.57 -1.88 7.04
C ASP A 146 -12.38 -1.14 7.67
N PHE A 147 -11.48 -0.65 6.83
CA PHE A 147 -10.33 0.17 7.22
C PHE A 147 -10.08 1.30 6.21
N VAL A 148 -9.60 2.45 6.68
CA VAL A 148 -8.99 3.47 5.84
C VAL A 148 -7.60 3.79 6.33
N GLU A 149 -6.64 3.61 5.43
CA GLU A 149 -5.32 4.21 5.54
C GLU A 149 -5.44 5.68 5.12
N ALA A 150 -5.53 6.56 6.12
CA ALA A 150 -5.59 8.00 5.91
C ALA A 150 -4.24 8.54 5.41
N HIS A 151 -4.24 9.74 4.84
CA HIS A 151 -2.97 10.44 4.66
C HIS A 151 -2.39 10.80 6.03
N GLY A 152 -3.22 11.29 6.95
CA GLY A 152 -2.96 11.33 8.38
C GLY A 152 -1.56 11.80 8.75
N VAL A 153 -1.31 13.06 8.46
CA VAL A 153 0.00 13.69 8.59
C VAL A 153 0.33 14.06 10.04
N GLY A 154 -0.66 14.16 10.93
CA GLY A 154 -0.44 14.61 12.31
C GLY A 154 -0.49 16.13 12.43
N SER A 155 -1.25 16.79 11.57
CA SER A 155 -1.39 18.25 11.59
C SER A 155 -2.63 18.65 12.39
N PRO A 156 -2.53 19.66 13.27
CA PRO A 156 -3.66 20.13 14.07
C PRO A 156 -4.80 20.70 13.22
N THR A 157 -4.53 21.09 11.97
CA THR A 157 -5.52 21.68 11.05
C THR A 157 -5.98 20.72 9.96
N LEU A 158 -5.09 19.84 9.46
CA LEU A 158 -5.43 18.93 8.37
C LEU A 158 -6.18 17.70 8.88
N ASP A 159 -5.79 17.15 10.03
CA ASP A 159 -6.40 15.93 10.57
C ASP A 159 -7.90 16.13 10.83
N PRO A 160 -8.38 17.24 11.45
CA PRO A 160 -9.83 17.44 11.61
C PRO A 160 -10.62 17.51 10.32
N VAL A 161 -10.04 18.08 9.26
CA VAL A 161 -10.66 18.14 7.93
C VAL A 161 -10.76 16.73 7.33
N GLU A 162 -9.71 15.93 7.47
CA GLU A 162 -9.68 14.55 6.99
C GLU A 162 -10.68 13.65 7.73
N PHE A 163 -10.73 13.70 9.07
CA PHE A 163 -11.71 12.93 9.84
C PHE A 163 -13.15 13.34 9.54
N THR A 164 -13.41 14.64 9.35
CA THR A 164 -14.74 15.14 8.95
C THR A 164 -15.13 14.59 7.59
N GLY A 165 -14.25 14.70 6.59
CA GLY A 165 -14.52 14.21 5.24
C GLY A 165 -14.74 12.70 5.17
N LEU A 166 -13.93 11.93 5.91
CA LEU A 166 -14.12 10.48 6.04
C LEU A 166 -15.47 10.16 6.70
N GLY A 167 -15.83 10.86 7.78
CA GLY A 167 -17.11 10.63 8.47
C GLY A 167 -18.32 10.92 7.60
N GLU A 168 -18.29 12.03 6.85
CA GLU A 168 -19.38 12.43 5.95
C GLU A 168 -19.66 11.41 4.84
N VAL A 169 -18.63 10.69 4.37
CA VAL A 169 -18.80 9.72 3.28
C VAL A 169 -19.00 8.30 3.82
N LEU A 170 -18.15 7.86 4.74
CA LEU A 170 -18.16 6.49 5.26
C LEU A 170 -19.31 6.25 6.25
N GLY A 171 -19.84 7.30 6.86
CA GLY A 171 -20.94 7.19 7.83
C GLY A 171 -22.32 7.02 7.21
N VAL A 172 -22.50 7.35 5.92
CA VAL A 172 -23.79 7.26 5.24
C VAL A 172 -24.22 5.79 5.13
N GLY A 173 -25.30 5.43 5.83
CA GLY A 173 -25.82 4.06 5.86
C GLY A 173 -24.97 3.08 6.70
N ARG A 174 -24.02 3.57 7.50
CA ARG A 174 -23.19 2.73 8.37
C ARG A 174 -23.91 2.39 9.68
N PRO A 175 -23.99 1.10 10.06
CA PRO A 175 -24.51 0.69 11.36
C PRO A 175 -23.66 1.24 12.52
N PRO A 176 -24.27 1.71 13.64
CA PRO A 176 -23.53 2.25 14.78
C PRO A 176 -22.56 1.25 15.45
N ASP A 177 -22.84 -0.04 15.37
CA ASP A 177 -22.01 -1.13 15.89
C ASP A 177 -20.89 -1.58 14.93
N ARG A 178 -20.74 -0.88 13.80
CA ARG A 178 -19.77 -1.21 12.74
C ARG A 178 -18.95 0.01 12.31
N PRO A 179 -18.18 0.63 13.22
CA PRO A 179 -17.33 1.76 12.86
C PRO A 179 -16.27 1.34 11.83
N CYS A 180 -15.82 2.29 11.02
CA CYS A 180 -14.66 2.10 10.16
C CYS A 180 -13.38 2.31 10.98
N LEU A 181 -12.40 1.42 10.84
CA LEU A 181 -11.09 1.64 11.45
C LEU A 181 -10.30 2.63 10.60
N VAL A 182 -9.64 3.60 11.21
CA VAL A 182 -8.86 4.62 10.49
C VAL A 182 -7.48 4.76 11.13
N GLY A 183 -6.42 4.73 10.33
CA GLY A 183 -5.06 4.93 10.83
C GLY A 183 -4.12 5.47 9.77
N SER A 184 -2.87 5.71 10.15
CA SER A 184 -1.83 6.22 9.25
C SER A 184 -0.48 5.56 9.54
N VAL A 185 0.18 5.06 8.50
CA VAL A 185 1.54 4.51 8.53
C VAL A 185 2.57 5.57 8.91
N LYS A 186 2.25 6.86 8.69
CA LYS A 186 3.15 7.97 9.02
C LYS A 186 3.43 8.06 10.52
N THR A 187 2.58 7.49 11.37
CA THR A 187 2.82 7.35 12.81
C THR A 187 3.95 6.37 13.14
N ASN A 188 4.26 5.43 12.24
CA ASN A 188 5.33 4.43 12.42
C ASN A 188 6.63 4.85 11.75
N VAL A 189 6.54 5.37 10.52
CA VAL A 189 7.70 5.56 9.66
C VAL A 189 7.93 7.02 9.25
N GLY A 190 7.07 7.96 9.65
CA GLY A 190 7.11 9.35 9.19
C GLY A 190 6.51 9.56 7.80
N HIS A 191 6.54 10.79 7.33
CA HIS A 191 6.03 11.22 6.04
C HIS A 191 7.12 11.15 4.97
N ALA A 192 7.03 10.15 4.10
CA ALA A 192 7.98 9.95 3.00
C ALA A 192 7.60 10.70 1.70
N GLU A 193 6.98 11.88 1.84
CA GLU A 193 6.49 12.72 0.73
C GLU A 193 5.89 11.92 -0.45
N ALA A 194 6.52 11.98 -1.63
CA ALA A 194 6.07 11.30 -2.84
C ALA A 194 5.98 9.77 -2.72
N ALA A 195 6.64 9.15 -1.74
CA ALA A 195 6.54 7.73 -1.42
C ALA A 195 5.61 7.43 -0.23
N GLY A 196 4.98 8.43 0.37
CA GLY A 196 4.00 8.25 1.45
C GLY A 196 2.79 7.40 1.01
N GLY A 197 2.26 7.68 -0.19
CA GLY A 197 1.12 6.95 -0.74
C GLY A 197 1.42 5.45 -0.95
N ILE A 198 2.62 5.09 -1.42
CA ILE A 198 2.98 3.67 -1.61
C ILE A 198 3.17 2.95 -0.26
N ALA A 199 3.68 3.63 0.76
CA ALA A 199 3.80 3.05 2.10
C ALA A 199 2.42 2.74 2.70
N GLY A 200 1.47 3.68 2.56
CA GLY A 200 0.08 3.48 2.96
C GLY A 200 -0.59 2.34 2.19
N LEU A 201 -0.42 2.30 0.86
CA LEU A 201 -0.92 1.21 0.03
C LEU A 201 -0.39 -0.16 0.49
N LEU A 202 0.91 -0.28 0.76
CA LEU A 202 1.51 -1.53 1.22
C LEU A 202 0.95 -1.95 2.59
N LYS A 203 0.75 -1.01 3.53
CA LYS A 203 0.11 -1.28 4.82
C LYS A 203 -1.33 -1.76 4.64
N ALA A 204 -2.11 -1.11 3.78
CA ALA A 204 -3.50 -1.52 3.51
C ALA A 204 -3.57 -2.92 2.86
N VAL A 205 -2.64 -3.26 1.96
CA VAL A 205 -2.54 -4.62 1.41
C VAL A 205 -2.19 -5.63 2.50
N LEU A 206 -1.25 -5.33 3.39
CA LEU A 206 -0.89 -6.22 4.50
C LEU A 206 -2.07 -6.39 5.48
N TYR A 207 -2.83 -5.32 5.73
CA TYR A 207 -4.07 -5.39 6.50
C TYR A 207 -5.06 -6.40 5.90
N LEU A 208 -5.32 -6.30 4.59
CA LEU A 208 -6.25 -7.19 3.89
C LEU A 208 -5.76 -8.66 3.88
N GLU A 209 -4.46 -8.87 3.80
CA GLU A 209 -3.87 -10.21 3.77
C GLU A 209 -3.83 -10.89 5.13
N HIS A 210 -3.48 -10.14 6.17
CA HIS A 210 -3.33 -10.67 7.52
C HIS A 210 -4.64 -10.66 8.31
N GLY A 211 -5.65 -9.91 7.86
CA GLY A 211 -6.88 -9.76 8.62
C GLY A 211 -6.67 -8.99 9.93
N GLN A 212 -5.68 -8.10 9.99
CA GLN A 212 -5.26 -7.45 11.23
C GLN A 212 -4.93 -5.98 10.99
N VAL A 213 -5.45 -5.09 11.84
CA VAL A 213 -5.11 -3.66 11.85
C VAL A 213 -4.13 -3.38 12.99
N PRO A 214 -2.89 -2.96 12.71
CA PRO A 214 -1.96 -2.55 13.76
C PRO A 214 -2.40 -1.23 14.40
N ALA A 215 -1.90 -0.96 15.60
CA ALA A 215 -2.12 0.31 16.27
C ALA A 215 -1.60 1.49 15.45
N SER A 216 -2.37 2.58 15.42
CA SER A 216 -1.87 3.91 15.06
C SER A 216 -1.11 4.46 16.27
N LEU A 217 0.17 4.78 16.09
CA LEU A 217 1.01 5.20 17.21
C LEU A 217 0.73 6.65 17.60
N HIS A 218 1.15 6.99 18.83
CA HIS A 218 1.11 8.35 19.37
C HIS A 218 -0.30 8.96 19.48
N PHE A 219 -1.32 8.12 19.65
CA PHE A 219 -2.72 8.52 19.82
C PHE A 219 -3.16 8.28 21.27
N ASP A 220 -2.65 9.10 22.21
CA ASP A 220 -2.97 8.97 23.63
C ASP A 220 -4.25 9.74 24.01
N THR A 221 -4.35 10.99 23.56
CA THR A 221 -5.53 11.85 23.79
C THR A 221 -6.10 12.27 22.44
N PRO A 222 -7.38 12.00 22.14
CA PRO A 222 -7.99 12.41 20.87
C PRO A 222 -8.06 13.94 20.72
N ASN A 223 -7.84 14.45 19.51
CA ASN A 223 -7.89 15.88 19.22
C ASN A 223 -9.32 16.44 19.47
N PRO A 224 -9.50 17.43 20.35
CA PRO A 224 -10.83 17.97 20.67
C PRO A 224 -11.48 18.78 19.53
N ALA A 225 -10.72 19.15 18.49
CA ALA A 225 -11.27 19.78 17.29
C ALA A 225 -12.03 18.80 16.39
N ILE A 226 -11.96 17.50 16.68
CA ILE A 226 -12.63 16.43 15.95
C ILE A 226 -13.87 16.00 16.75
N ALA A 227 -15.02 15.97 16.10
CA ALA A 227 -16.29 15.56 16.71
C ALA A 227 -16.38 14.01 16.82
N TRP A 228 -15.47 13.39 17.58
CA TRP A 228 -15.33 11.92 17.67
C TRP A 228 -16.63 11.18 17.93
N ASP A 229 -17.49 11.71 18.80
CA ASP A 229 -18.77 11.09 19.17
C ASP A 229 -19.80 11.10 18.03
N GLU A 230 -19.58 11.91 16.99
CA GLU A 230 -20.45 12.01 15.81
C GLU A 230 -19.94 11.19 14.62
N LEU A 231 -18.68 10.74 14.68
CA LEU A 231 -18.02 10.04 13.58
C LEU A 231 -18.08 8.52 13.81
N PRO A 232 -18.56 7.72 12.85
CA PRO A 232 -18.51 6.26 12.96
C PRO A 232 -17.12 5.72 12.58
N LEU A 233 -16.08 6.34 13.14
CA LEU A 233 -14.66 6.09 12.87
C LEU A 233 -13.95 5.78 14.18
N VAL A 234 -13.03 4.81 14.15
CA VAL A 234 -12.23 4.43 15.33
C VAL A 234 -10.76 4.37 14.95
N VAL A 235 -9.91 5.05 15.71
CA VAL A 235 -8.45 4.92 15.60
C VAL A 235 -7.99 3.75 16.47
N PRO A 236 -7.40 2.69 15.90
CA PRO A 236 -6.96 1.54 16.68
C PRO A 236 -5.70 1.89 17.49
N THR A 237 -5.74 1.68 18.80
CA THR A 237 -4.59 1.88 19.71
C THR A 237 -3.86 0.58 20.07
N THR A 238 -4.42 -0.56 19.68
CA THR A 238 -3.84 -1.89 19.80
C THR A 238 -4.05 -2.66 18.50
N LEU A 239 -3.36 -3.80 18.33
CA LEU A 239 -3.65 -4.72 17.23
C LEU A 239 -5.12 -5.18 17.31
N GLN A 240 -5.86 -5.09 16.21
CA GLN A 240 -7.24 -5.55 16.10
C GLN A 240 -7.39 -6.58 14.99
N GLU A 241 -8.15 -7.63 15.25
CA GLU A 241 -8.55 -8.60 14.22
C GLU A 241 -9.70 -8.03 13.37
N LEU A 242 -9.71 -8.36 12.08
CA LEU A 242 -10.79 -8.04 11.18
C LEU A 242 -12.02 -8.88 11.56
N PRO A 243 -13.18 -8.25 11.82
CA PRO A 243 -14.41 -8.98 12.02
C PRO A 243 -14.82 -9.69 10.73
N ASP A 244 -15.17 -10.97 10.80
CA ASP A 244 -15.78 -11.67 9.67
C ASP A 244 -17.16 -11.07 9.38
N ARG A 245 -17.31 -10.44 8.21
CA ARG A 245 -18.54 -9.81 7.77
C ARG A 245 -19.29 -10.64 6.72
N GLY A 246 -18.85 -11.88 6.45
CA GLY A 246 -19.41 -12.72 5.38
C GLY A 246 -19.15 -12.19 3.97
N ARG A 247 -18.27 -11.20 3.84
CA ARG A 247 -17.80 -10.61 2.57
C ARG A 247 -16.29 -10.35 2.64
N PRO A 248 -15.58 -10.27 1.50
CA PRO A 248 -14.18 -9.85 1.48
C PRO A 248 -14.01 -8.47 2.14
N ALA A 249 -12.92 -8.31 2.88
CA ALA A 249 -12.58 -7.04 3.51
C ALA A 249 -12.33 -5.95 2.46
N VAL A 250 -12.70 -4.71 2.78
CA VAL A 250 -12.51 -3.53 1.94
C VAL A 250 -11.68 -2.50 2.69
N ALA A 251 -10.65 -1.97 2.02
CA ALA A 251 -9.80 -0.91 2.56
C ALA A 251 -9.79 0.31 1.65
N GLY A 252 -9.84 1.51 2.22
CA GLY A 252 -9.54 2.77 1.53
C GLY A 252 -8.08 3.18 1.75
N VAL A 253 -7.49 3.88 0.80
CA VAL A 253 -6.17 4.54 0.94
C VAL A 253 -6.26 5.97 0.43
N SER A 254 -6.03 6.95 1.30
CA SER A 254 -6.04 8.37 0.98
C SER A 254 -4.63 8.95 0.83
N GLY A 255 -4.47 9.87 -0.10
CA GLY A 255 -3.27 10.70 -0.27
C GLY A 255 -3.64 12.15 -0.60
N GLN A 256 -2.86 13.09 -0.08
CA GLN A 256 -3.04 14.52 -0.20
C GLN A 256 -1.69 15.15 -0.53
N GLY A 257 -1.60 15.75 -1.71
CA GLY A 257 -0.40 16.47 -2.16
C GLY A 257 -0.42 17.94 -1.73
N ALA A 258 0.77 18.54 -1.66
CA ALA A 258 0.94 19.94 -1.26
C ALA A 258 0.20 20.96 -2.14
N SER A 259 -0.25 20.60 -3.35
CA SER A 259 -1.04 21.46 -4.25
C SER A 259 -2.55 21.29 -4.08
N SER A 260 -3.01 20.81 -2.92
CA SER A 260 -4.41 20.45 -2.66
C SER A 260 -4.95 19.37 -3.59
N LEU A 261 -4.08 18.52 -4.14
CA LEU A 261 -4.46 17.34 -4.90
C LEU A 261 -4.83 16.22 -3.94
N ASN A 262 -6.01 15.65 -4.12
CA ASN A 262 -6.50 14.53 -3.32
C ASN A 262 -6.53 13.28 -4.20
N ALA A 263 -6.19 12.13 -3.63
CA ALA A 263 -6.33 10.83 -4.26
C ALA A 263 -6.94 9.84 -3.28
N HIS A 264 -7.79 8.94 -3.78
CA HIS A 264 -8.30 7.83 -2.98
C HIS A 264 -8.34 6.54 -3.81
N LEU A 265 -7.92 5.43 -3.19
CA LEU A 265 -8.02 4.08 -3.76
C LEU A 265 -8.97 3.24 -2.91
N VAL A 266 -9.81 2.45 -3.56
CA VAL A 266 -10.63 1.43 -2.91
C VAL A 266 -10.07 0.06 -3.24
N LEU A 267 -9.70 -0.69 -2.21
CA LEU A 267 -9.08 -1.99 -2.29
C LEU A 267 -10.02 -3.06 -1.76
N ARG A 268 -10.00 -4.24 -2.38
CA ARG A 268 -10.62 -5.44 -1.87
C ARG A 268 -9.57 -6.51 -1.59
N GLN A 269 -9.83 -7.30 -0.55
CA GLN A 269 -9.02 -8.47 -0.20
C GLN A 269 -8.80 -9.38 -1.42
N GLY A 270 -7.54 -9.75 -1.66
CA GLY A 270 -7.16 -10.61 -2.78
C GLY A 270 -7.59 -12.05 -2.56
N HIS A 271 -7.65 -12.82 -3.65
CA HIS A 271 -7.85 -14.26 -3.58
C HIS A 271 -6.50 -14.98 -3.72
N THR A 272 -6.07 -15.64 -2.64
CA THR A 272 -4.94 -16.57 -2.72
C THR A 272 -5.48 -17.99 -2.93
N PRO A 273 -5.08 -18.70 -4.00
CA PRO A 273 -5.47 -20.09 -4.19
C PRO A 273 -5.11 -20.93 -2.96
N ALA A 274 -5.99 -21.87 -2.58
CA ALA A 274 -5.76 -22.73 -1.44
C ALA A 274 -4.43 -23.49 -1.58
N ARG A 275 -3.61 -23.45 -0.54
CA ARG A 275 -2.29 -24.11 -0.52
C ARG A 275 -2.49 -25.61 -0.68
N ARG A 276 -1.80 -26.22 -1.65
CA ARG A 276 -1.83 -27.67 -1.85
C ARG A 276 -0.56 -28.28 -1.28
N PRO A 277 -0.66 -29.29 -0.38
CA PRO A 277 0.52 -29.91 0.21
C PRO A 277 1.38 -30.58 -0.87
N ASP A 278 2.69 -30.63 -0.61
CA ASP A 278 3.63 -31.40 -1.42
C ASP A 278 3.24 -32.89 -1.44
N ALA A 279 3.53 -33.57 -2.56
CA ALA A 279 3.31 -35.00 -2.64
C ALA A 279 4.61 -35.67 -2.19
N ASP A 280 4.50 -36.69 -1.35
CA ASP A 280 5.66 -37.41 -0.84
C ASP A 280 6.52 -37.97 -1.99
N GLY A 281 7.84 -37.72 -1.93
CA GLY A 281 8.81 -38.26 -2.87
C GLY A 281 9.04 -37.47 -4.15
N GLU A 282 8.41 -36.30 -4.33
CA GLU A 282 8.72 -35.41 -5.46
C GLU A 282 10.08 -34.70 -5.25
N THR A 283 10.83 -34.52 -6.34
CA THR A 283 12.12 -33.79 -6.34
C THR A 283 11.95 -32.50 -7.11
N TYR A 284 12.39 -31.40 -6.50
CA TYR A 284 12.25 -30.05 -7.03
C TYR A 284 13.60 -29.44 -7.40
N VAL A 285 13.61 -28.53 -8.37
CA VAL A 285 14.81 -27.81 -8.79
C VAL A 285 14.68 -26.32 -8.44
N LEU A 286 15.69 -25.78 -7.75
CA LEU A 286 15.84 -24.34 -7.51
C LEU A 286 16.87 -23.77 -8.48
N PRO A 287 16.46 -23.24 -9.64
CA PRO A 287 17.39 -22.55 -10.51
C PRO A 287 17.78 -21.20 -9.87
N LEU A 288 19.02 -21.08 -9.40
CA LEU A 288 19.59 -19.82 -8.91
C LEU A 288 20.57 -19.26 -9.93
N SER A 289 20.43 -17.97 -10.22
CA SER A 289 21.34 -17.25 -11.11
C SER A 289 21.53 -15.84 -10.59
N ALA A 290 22.75 -15.32 -10.70
CA ALA A 290 23.07 -13.94 -10.38
C ALA A 290 24.14 -13.41 -11.35
N ARG A 291 24.31 -12.09 -11.40
CA ARG A 291 25.24 -11.43 -12.32
C ARG A 291 26.72 -11.74 -12.04
N SER A 292 27.05 -12.16 -10.83
CA SER A 292 28.42 -12.51 -10.41
C SER A 292 28.41 -13.68 -9.43
N PRO A 293 29.55 -14.40 -9.26
CA PRO A 293 29.67 -15.46 -8.26
C PRO A 293 29.34 -14.97 -6.83
N ALA A 294 29.85 -13.80 -6.43
CA ALA A 294 29.57 -13.25 -5.10
C ALA A 294 28.07 -12.94 -4.89
N ALA A 295 27.38 -12.44 -5.91
CA ALA A 295 25.93 -12.23 -5.83
C ALA A 295 25.15 -13.56 -5.80
N LEU A 296 25.67 -14.61 -6.45
CA LEU A 296 25.07 -15.94 -6.38
C LEU A 296 25.23 -16.54 -4.98
N ASP A 297 26.40 -16.41 -4.36
CA ASP A 297 26.63 -16.87 -3.00
C ASP A 297 25.72 -16.14 -2.00
N ALA A 298 25.56 -14.82 -2.14
CA ALA A 298 24.63 -14.04 -1.32
C ALA A 298 23.17 -14.49 -1.52
N LEU A 299 22.76 -14.75 -2.77
CA LEU A 299 21.43 -15.26 -3.09
C LEU A 299 21.19 -16.65 -2.46
N VAL A 300 22.19 -17.54 -2.52
CA VAL A 300 22.13 -18.86 -1.89
C VAL A 300 21.94 -18.72 -0.38
N GLN A 301 22.71 -17.86 0.29
CA GLN A 301 22.55 -17.65 1.74
C GLN A 301 21.17 -17.09 2.09
N ALA A 302 20.64 -16.14 1.30
CA ALA A 302 19.30 -15.61 1.50
C ALA A 302 18.22 -16.71 1.40
N TYR A 303 18.35 -17.64 0.45
CA TYR A 303 17.44 -18.79 0.36
C TYR A 303 17.62 -19.79 1.49
N VAL A 304 18.84 -20.02 1.98
CA VAL A 304 19.10 -20.88 3.15
C VAL A 304 18.43 -20.30 4.39
N GLU A 305 18.53 -18.99 4.61
CA GLU A 305 17.86 -18.32 5.73
C GLU A 305 16.34 -18.35 5.55
N TYR A 306 15.84 -18.02 4.36
CA TYR A 306 14.40 -17.98 4.09
C TYR A 306 13.73 -19.35 4.22
N LEU A 307 14.37 -20.43 3.75
CA LEU A 307 13.84 -21.80 3.78
C LEU A 307 14.29 -22.59 5.01
N GLY A 308 15.13 -22.01 5.86
CA GLY A 308 15.61 -22.65 7.08
C GLY A 308 14.47 -22.89 8.09
N PRO A 309 14.70 -23.67 9.17
CA PRO A 309 13.67 -24.03 10.14
C PRO A 309 12.89 -22.86 10.74
N ASP A 310 13.57 -21.73 10.96
CA ASP A 310 12.99 -20.50 11.51
C ASP A 310 12.68 -19.45 10.43
N GLY A 311 12.91 -19.79 9.16
CA GLY A 311 12.72 -18.90 8.03
C GLY A 311 11.24 -18.73 7.69
N GLN A 312 10.87 -17.54 7.20
CA GLN A 312 9.49 -17.24 6.75
C GLN A 312 8.99 -18.18 5.65
N GLY A 313 9.92 -18.78 4.90
CA GLY A 313 9.67 -19.73 3.82
C GLY A 313 9.38 -21.15 4.28
N ASN A 314 9.69 -21.54 5.53
CA ASN A 314 9.62 -22.93 6.00
C ASN A 314 8.22 -23.55 5.87
N GLY A 315 7.17 -22.73 5.99
CA GLY A 315 5.81 -23.20 5.84
C GLY A 315 5.39 -23.49 4.40
N PHE A 316 6.10 -22.97 3.39
CA PHE A 316 5.69 -23.02 1.99
C PHE A 316 5.97 -24.37 1.34
N ALA A 317 5.01 -24.81 0.52
CA ALA A 317 5.19 -26.00 -0.29
C ALA A 317 6.31 -25.72 -1.30
N LEU A 318 7.27 -26.63 -1.41
CA LEU A 318 8.43 -26.48 -2.28
C LEU A 318 7.97 -26.34 -3.74
N ARG A 319 6.86 -26.95 -4.15
CA ARG A 319 6.28 -26.71 -5.48
C ARG A 319 5.96 -25.25 -5.82
N ASP A 320 5.75 -24.40 -4.81
CA ASP A 320 5.37 -22.99 -4.99
C ASP A 320 6.61 -22.08 -5.07
N ILE A 321 7.77 -22.58 -4.62
CA ILE A 321 9.05 -21.85 -4.61
C ILE A 321 9.99 -22.37 -5.72
N PHE A 322 9.91 -23.67 -6.02
CA PHE A 322 10.79 -24.39 -6.91
C PHE A 322 10.01 -24.78 -8.18
N THR A 323 10.70 -24.90 -9.31
CA THR A 323 10.05 -25.43 -10.52
C THR A 323 9.96 -26.95 -10.45
N ALA A 324 8.78 -27.51 -10.79
CA ALA A 324 8.62 -28.92 -11.16
C ALA A 324 8.81 -29.06 -12.69
N ARG A 325 9.28 -30.16 -13.30
CA ARG A 325 9.46 -31.56 -12.91
C ARG A 325 10.58 -32.15 -13.80
N ARG A 326 11.41 -33.06 -13.30
CA ARG A 326 12.09 -34.05 -14.16
C ARG A 326 11.49 -35.41 -13.86
N PRO A 327 10.94 -36.16 -14.83
CA PRO A 327 10.69 -37.57 -14.63
C PRO A 327 12.04 -38.24 -14.33
N ALA A 328 12.03 -39.22 -13.44
CA ALA A 328 13.19 -40.04 -13.14
C ALA A 328 13.59 -40.90 -14.36
N ALA A 329 14.16 -40.28 -15.39
CA ALA A 329 14.88 -40.93 -16.50
C ALA A 329 15.49 -39.87 -17.43
N SER A 330 16.76 -39.56 -17.23
CA SER A 330 17.81 -39.57 -18.28
C SER A 330 18.94 -38.63 -17.89
N THR A 331 20.07 -39.24 -17.58
CA THR A 331 21.38 -38.61 -17.55
C THR A 331 21.76 -38.20 -18.97
N THR A 332 21.87 -36.89 -19.21
CA THR A 332 22.92 -36.26 -20.03
C THR A 332 22.61 -34.76 -20.21
N ALA A 333 23.66 -33.95 -20.06
CA ALA A 333 23.97 -32.69 -20.76
C ALA A 333 24.35 -31.51 -19.84
N ALA A 334 25.57 -31.04 -20.12
CA ALA A 334 26.16 -29.71 -19.85
C ALA A 334 26.40 -29.28 -18.39
N GLY A 335 27.68 -29.22 -18.01
CA GLY A 335 28.34 -28.03 -17.42
C GLY A 335 27.85 -27.36 -16.12
N TRP A 336 26.74 -27.76 -15.53
CA TRP A 336 26.23 -27.14 -14.30
C TRP A 336 26.64 -27.98 -13.08
N ARG A 337 27.32 -27.36 -12.11
CA ARG A 337 27.62 -27.98 -10.81
C ARG A 337 26.35 -27.95 -9.96
N TRP A 338 25.64 -29.07 -9.88
CA TRP A 338 24.46 -29.22 -9.03
C TRP A 338 24.88 -29.69 -7.64
N TRP A 339 24.43 -28.97 -6.60
CA TRP A 339 24.57 -29.39 -5.20
C TRP A 339 23.22 -29.90 -4.72
N ALA A 340 23.15 -31.17 -4.30
CA ALA A 340 21.98 -31.73 -3.63
C ALA A 340 22.25 -31.76 -2.12
N VAL A 341 21.42 -31.09 -1.33
CA VAL A 341 21.45 -31.17 0.14
C VAL A 341 20.49 -32.27 0.57
N ARG A 342 21.02 -33.32 1.19
CA ARG A 342 20.26 -34.44 1.74
C ARG A 342 19.88 -34.09 3.19
N THR A 343 18.60 -34.02 3.50
CA THR A 343 18.15 -34.00 4.90
C THR A 343 18.32 -35.40 5.49
N ARG A 344 18.94 -35.50 6.66
CA ARG A 344 19.07 -36.76 7.40
C ARG A 344 17.76 -37.04 8.13
N THR A 345 17.36 -38.30 8.13
CA THR A 345 16.26 -38.91 8.89
C THR A 345 16.27 -38.54 10.36
#